data_AF-A0A965TAM8-F1
#
_entry.id   AF-A0A965TAM8-F1
#
_cell.length_a   1.000
_cell.length_b   1.000
_cell.length_c   1.000
_cell.angle_alpha   90.00
_cell.angle_beta   90.00
_cell.angle_gamma   90.00
#
_symmetry.space_group_name_H-M   'P 1'
#
loop_
_entity.id
_entity.type
_entity.pdbx_description
1 polymer ?
#
loop_
_entity_poly.entity_id
_entity_poly.type
_entity_poly.pdbx_seq_one_letter_code
_entity_poly.pdbx_strand_id
1 'polypeptide(L)'
;RLLHKIFATYLPPVYPYAVYGGDRFVKLTDFDDRVDVIPVADPNVFSLAQRVTLANETLKIAISAPEIHDIREAYRRVYQALGTQNIEELLKPEPLKIPKDPAIENMEALQMKMPTAFPEQDHDAHITAHSLFIKTRMVQINPAVYALLQGHISEHISQKASQEVVEAMAMNPEDQMLAQANPEMFTIKMNGAIAQRTVELTAQLQQAEAAGEQKVDPLVALKQRELDLKAMDLQIKQNNTLTDNALNASQFKVDTLMKQQEIQIKDRQSNDRLNIAKEKINLAREKQNK
;
A
#
# COMPACT_ATOMS: atom_id res chain seq x y z
N ARG A 1 -45.70 -11.92 9.22
CA ARG A 1 -47.16 -11.83 8.93
C ARG A 1 -47.97 -13.06 9.33
N LEU A 2 -47.48 -14.30 9.19
CA LEU A 2 -48.25 -15.50 9.54
C LEU A 2 -48.53 -15.64 11.05
N LEU A 3 -47.51 -15.44 11.89
CA LEU A 3 -47.61 -15.62 13.35
C LEU A 3 -48.55 -14.61 14.03
N HIS A 4 -48.51 -13.32 13.64
CA HIS A 4 -49.43 -12.29 14.15
C HIS A 4 -50.91 -12.65 13.88
N LYS A 5 -51.24 -13.08 12.65
CA LYS A 5 -52.60 -13.50 12.31
C LYS A 5 -53.05 -14.74 13.09
N ILE A 6 -52.14 -15.71 13.27
CA ILE A 6 -52.43 -16.93 14.04
C ILE A 6 -52.69 -16.58 15.51
N PHE A 7 -51.86 -15.74 16.11
CA PHE A 7 -52.03 -15.33 17.51
C PHE A 7 -53.27 -14.45 17.72
N ALA A 8 -53.58 -13.52 16.80
CA ALA A 8 -54.82 -12.75 16.85
C ALA A 8 -56.09 -13.62 16.72
N THR A 9 -56.03 -14.70 15.93
CA THR A 9 -57.22 -15.54 15.68
C THR A 9 -57.46 -16.57 16.78
N TYR A 10 -56.38 -17.10 17.39
CA TYR A 10 -56.45 -18.30 18.23
C TYR A 10 -55.99 -18.12 19.68
N LEU A 11 -55.52 -16.93 20.11
CA LEU A 11 -55.25 -16.74 21.54
C LEU A 11 -56.58 -16.65 22.33
N PRO A 12 -56.75 -17.47 23.39
CA PRO A 12 -57.82 -17.24 24.35
C PRO A 12 -57.55 -15.95 25.13
N PRO A 13 -58.60 -15.21 25.57
CA PRO A 13 -58.44 -13.92 26.22
C PRO A 13 -57.83 -13.97 27.64
N VAL A 14 -57.51 -15.16 28.17
CA VAL A 14 -57.02 -15.34 29.54
C VAL A 14 -56.06 -16.55 29.65
N TYR A 15 -54.94 -16.41 30.35
CA TYR A 15 -54.05 -17.52 30.73
C TYR A 15 -54.54 -18.25 32.01
N PRO A 16 -54.31 -19.56 32.17
CA PRO A 16 -54.95 -20.38 33.22
C PRO A 16 -54.20 -20.49 34.57
N TYR A 17 -53.17 -19.69 34.85
CA TYR A 17 -52.44 -19.67 36.16
C TYR A 17 -52.12 -18.22 36.57
N ALA A 18 -51.57 -17.93 37.78
CA ALA A 18 -51.24 -16.61 38.45
C ALA A 18 -49.76 -16.09 38.28
N VAL A 19 -49.48 -14.77 38.27
CA VAL A 19 -48.22 -14.00 37.99
C VAL A 19 -48.31 -12.76 38.87
N TYR A 20 -47.27 -12.49 39.64
CA TYR A 20 -47.25 -11.47 40.68
C TYR A 20 -46.61 -10.18 40.18
N GLY A 21 -47.27 -9.02 40.37
CA GLY A 21 -46.69 -7.69 40.18
C GLY A 21 -46.89 -7.00 38.81
N GLY A 22 -47.68 -7.56 37.88
CA GLY A 22 -48.05 -6.92 36.61
C GLY A 22 -49.35 -7.48 36.04
N ASP A 23 -50.02 -6.74 35.14
CA ASP A 23 -51.22 -7.25 34.46
C ASP A 23 -50.81 -8.41 33.53
N ARG A 24 -51.56 -9.51 33.60
CA ARG A 24 -51.05 -10.86 33.31
C ARG A 24 -51.30 -11.32 31.89
N PHE A 25 -51.54 -10.38 31.00
CA PHE A 25 -52.06 -10.64 29.68
C PHE A 25 -51.15 -9.96 28.65
N VAL A 26 -50.62 -10.74 27.71
CA VAL A 26 -50.53 -10.22 26.35
C VAL A 26 -51.92 -10.44 25.76
N LYS A 27 -52.68 -9.37 25.63
CA LYS A 27 -54.09 -9.42 25.21
C LYS A 27 -54.17 -9.50 23.69
N LEU A 28 -55.31 -9.96 23.19
CA LEU A 28 -55.65 -9.88 21.76
C LEU A 28 -55.53 -8.42 21.25
N THR A 29 -55.74 -7.44 22.13
CA THR A 29 -55.54 -6.00 21.88
C THR A 29 -54.08 -5.58 21.71
N ASP A 30 -53.10 -6.36 22.18
CA ASP A 30 -51.67 -6.07 21.97
C ASP A 30 -51.20 -6.51 20.57
N PHE A 31 -52.04 -7.27 19.86
CA PHE A 31 -51.88 -7.65 18.46
C PHE A 31 -52.94 -6.96 17.59
N ASP A 32 -53.29 -5.71 17.91
CA ASP A 32 -54.10 -4.85 17.03
C ASP A 32 -53.26 -4.36 15.83
N ASP A 33 -53.93 -3.80 14.80
CA ASP A 33 -53.26 -3.27 13.60
C ASP A 33 -52.35 -2.05 13.89
N ARG A 34 -52.17 -1.62 15.15
CA ARG A 34 -51.40 -0.43 15.52
C ARG A 34 -49.93 -0.72 15.81
N VAL A 35 -49.57 -1.95 16.23
CA VAL A 35 -48.17 -2.36 16.45
C VAL A 35 -47.76 -3.36 15.36
N ASP A 36 -47.42 -2.82 14.21
CA ASP A 36 -46.85 -3.58 13.10
C ASP A 36 -45.35 -3.75 13.33
N VAL A 37 -44.89 -4.96 13.65
CA VAL A 37 -43.45 -5.28 13.62
C VAL A 37 -43.04 -5.37 12.15
N ILE A 38 -42.62 -4.23 11.60
CA ILE A 38 -42.02 -4.15 10.27
C ILE A 38 -40.58 -4.64 10.42
N PRO A 39 -40.19 -5.80 9.86
CA PRO A 39 -38.79 -6.17 9.81
C PRO A 39 -38.06 -5.12 8.98
N VAL A 40 -37.23 -4.29 9.62
CA VAL A 40 -36.44 -3.26 8.94
C VAL A 40 -35.21 -3.87 8.25
N ALA A 41 -34.94 -5.15 8.49
CA ALA A 41 -33.90 -5.89 7.80
C ALA A 41 -34.52 -6.61 6.60
N ASP A 42 -34.38 -6.02 5.41
CA ASP A 42 -34.35 -6.79 4.19
C ASP A 42 -33.15 -7.76 4.30
N PRO A 43 -33.36 -9.10 4.37
CA PRO A 43 -32.28 -10.07 4.54
C PRO A 43 -31.31 -10.09 3.33
N ASN A 44 -31.66 -9.44 2.22
CA ASN A 44 -30.78 -9.25 1.06
C ASN A 44 -29.86 -8.01 1.20
N VAL A 45 -30.05 -7.18 2.22
CA VAL A 45 -29.23 -5.98 2.46
C VAL A 45 -28.31 -6.25 3.63
N PHE A 46 -27.00 -6.26 3.35
CA PHE A 46 -25.97 -6.43 4.38
C PHE A 46 -26.15 -5.42 5.52
N SER A 47 -26.01 -5.90 6.76
CA SER A 47 -25.98 -5.01 7.92
C SER A 47 -24.77 -4.07 7.84
N LEU A 48 -24.84 -2.90 8.49
CA LEU A 48 -23.71 -1.96 8.52
C LEU A 48 -22.45 -2.64 9.06
N ALA A 49 -22.58 -3.45 10.11
CA ALA A 49 -21.47 -4.23 10.67
C ALA A 49 -20.87 -5.22 9.66
N GLN A 50 -21.70 -5.91 8.86
CA GLN A 50 -21.24 -6.80 7.81
C GLN A 50 -20.51 -6.05 6.70
N ARG A 51 -21.06 -4.90 6.24
CA ARG A 51 -20.41 -4.07 5.22
C ARG A 51 -19.04 -3.55 5.66
N VAL A 52 -18.95 -3.06 6.90
CA VAL A 52 -17.68 -2.58 7.48
C VAL A 52 -16.69 -3.74 7.65
N THR A 53 -17.15 -4.91 8.08
CA THR A 53 -16.30 -6.10 8.23
C THR A 53 -15.72 -6.52 6.88
N LEU A 54 -16.55 -6.63 5.85
CA LEU A 54 -16.11 -6.96 4.49
C LEU A 54 -15.14 -5.91 3.94
N ALA A 55 -15.43 -4.62 4.12
CA ALA A 55 -14.53 -3.56 3.67
C ALA A 55 -13.16 -3.62 4.37
N ASN A 56 -13.12 -3.90 5.67
CA ASN A 56 -11.87 -4.07 6.40
C ASN A 56 -11.08 -5.31 5.94
N GLU A 57 -11.76 -6.42 5.65
CA GLU A 57 -11.09 -7.60 5.08
C GLU A 57 -10.55 -7.31 3.67
N THR A 58 -11.29 -6.59 2.83
CA THR A 58 -10.79 -6.18 1.50
C THR A 58 -9.56 -5.27 1.62
N LEU A 59 -9.51 -4.38 2.62
CA LEU A 59 -8.34 -3.55 2.88
C LEU A 59 -7.14 -4.39 3.32
N LYS A 60 -7.34 -5.41 4.18
CA LYS A 60 -6.25 -6.32 4.59
C LYS A 60 -5.69 -7.10 3.40
N ILE A 61 -6.55 -7.59 2.51
CA ILE A 61 -6.13 -8.27 1.28
C ILE A 61 -5.33 -7.30 0.40
N ALA A 62 -5.83 -6.08 0.19
CA ALA A 62 -5.14 -5.07 -0.60
C ALA A 62 -3.76 -4.71 -0.02
N ILE A 63 -3.64 -4.58 1.30
CA ILE A 63 -2.36 -4.32 1.99
C ILE A 63 -1.39 -5.50 1.88
N SER A 64 -1.89 -6.75 1.82
CA SER A 64 -1.03 -7.93 1.72
C SER A 64 -0.34 -8.08 0.36
N ALA A 65 -0.89 -7.48 -0.70
CA ALA A 65 -0.37 -7.53 -2.06
C ALA A 65 -0.58 -6.17 -2.75
N PRO A 66 0.12 -5.11 -2.29
CA PRO A 66 -0.06 -3.75 -2.78
C PRO A 66 0.33 -3.59 -4.25
N GLU A 67 1.18 -4.49 -4.78
CA GLU A 67 1.62 -4.49 -6.18
C GLU A 67 0.48 -4.77 -7.19
N ILE A 68 -0.61 -5.43 -6.77
CA ILE A 68 -1.74 -5.79 -7.64
C ILE A 68 -3.06 -5.17 -7.20
N HIS A 69 -3.11 -4.48 -6.06
CA HIS A 69 -4.33 -3.85 -5.54
C HIS A 69 -4.19 -2.35 -5.41
N ASP A 70 -5.25 -1.63 -5.79
CA ASP A 70 -5.38 -0.21 -5.47
C ASP A 70 -5.79 -0.04 -3.99
N ILE A 71 -4.80 0.30 -3.17
CA ILE A 71 -4.98 0.53 -1.74
C ILE A 71 -5.83 1.79 -1.48
N ARG A 72 -5.70 2.83 -2.32
CA ARG A 72 -6.47 4.08 -2.16
C ARG A 72 -7.96 3.78 -2.29
N GLU A 73 -8.32 2.99 -3.29
CA GLU A 73 -9.70 2.57 -3.51
C GLU A 73 -10.19 1.62 -2.40
N ALA A 74 -9.33 0.75 -1.87
CA ALA A 74 -9.68 -0.06 -0.71
C ALA A 74 -10.02 0.80 0.52
N TYR A 75 -9.25 1.86 0.79
CA TYR A 75 -9.57 2.83 1.85
C TYR A 75 -10.87 3.58 1.56
N ARG A 76 -11.13 4.00 0.32
CA ARG A 76 -12.40 4.60 -0.08
C ARG A 76 -13.59 3.72 0.28
N ARG A 77 -13.52 2.42 -0.01
CA ARG A 77 -14.59 1.45 0.31
C ARG A 77 -14.83 1.32 1.82
N VAL A 78 -13.78 1.39 2.64
CA VAL A 78 -13.92 1.43 4.10
C VAL A 78 -14.63 2.71 4.54
N TYR A 79 -14.21 3.88 4.04
CA TYR A 79 -14.87 5.15 4.38
C TYR A 79 -16.34 5.18 3.95
N GLN A 80 -16.66 4.62 2.79
CA GLN A 80 -18.03 4.49 2.30
C GLN A 80 -18.85 3.54 3.18
N ALA A 81 -18.29 2.41 3.61
CA ALA A 81 -18.96 1.46 4.51
C ALA A 81 -19.22 2.08 5.90
N LEU A 82 -18.34 2.96 6.36
CA LEU A 82 -18.50 3.74 7.60
C LEU A 82 -19.52 4.90 7.46
N GLY A 83 -20.00 5.19 6.25
CA GLY A 83 -20.94 6.29 6.00
C GLY A 83 -20.30 7.68 5.98
N THR A 84 -18.99 7.75 5.72
CA THR A 84 -18.25 9.02 5.62
C THR A 84 -18.70 9.78 4.38
N GLN A 85 -19.09 11.03 4.55
CA GLN A 85 -19.40 11.94 3.44
C GLN A 85 -18.12 12.64 2.98
N ASN A 86 -18.09 13.11 1.72
CA ASN A 86 -16.96 13.84 1.13
C ASN A 86 -15.60 13.10 1.23
N ILE A 87 -15.58 11.80 0.91
CA ILE A 87 -14.38 10.95 1.02
C ILE A 87 -13.19 11.51 0.22
N GLU A 88 -13.43 12.18 -0.91
CA GLU A 88 -12.36 12.80 -1.72
C GLU A 88 -11.61 13.90 -0.98
N GLU A 89 -12.23 14.59 -0.03
CA GLU A 89 -11.56 15.63 0.77
C GLU A 89 -10.60 15.02 1.81
N LEU A 90 -10.85 13.76 2.19
CA LEU A 90 -10.04 13.03 3.17
C LEU A 90 -8.83 12.35 2.51
N LEU A 91 -8.98 11.90 1.28
CA LEU A 91 -7.91 11.26 0.52
C LEU A 91 -7.06 12.32 -0.17
N LYS A 92 -5.76 12.38 0.16
CA LYS A 92 -4.80 13.24 -0.58
C LYS A 92 -4.98 13.03 -2.08
N PRO A 93 -5.15 14.04 -2.93
CA PRO A 93 -5.32 13.83 -4.36
C PRO A 93 -4.15 13.02 -4.93
N GLU A 94 -4.40 12.19 -5.92
CA GLU A 94 -3.30 11.54 -6.63
C GLU A 94 -2.42 12.61 -7.26
N PRO A 95 -1.09 12.51 -7.10
CA PRO A 95 -0.19 13.49 -7.69
C PRO A 95 -0.39 13.47 -9.19
N LEU A 96 -0.79 14.60 -9.76
CA LEU A 96 -0.87 14.76 -11.20
C LEU A 96 0.54 14.56 -11.77
N LYS A 97 0.66 13.61 -12.70
CA LYS A 97 1.89 13.44 -13.46
C LYS A 97 1.96 14.60 -14.46
N ILE A 98 2.87 15.53 -14.21
CA ILE A 98 3.12 16.68 -15.08
C ILE A 98 4.54 16.57 -15.64
N PRO A 99 4.79 17.07 -16.86
CA PRO A 99 6.14 17.18 -17.40
C PRO A 99 7.02 17.99 -16.46
N LYS A 100 8.23 17.49 -16.19
CA LYS A 100 9.22 18.15 -15.34
C LYS A 100 10.51 18.38 -16.12
N ASP A 101 11.36 19.23 -15.56
CA ASP A 101 12.71 19.46 -16.07
C ASP A 101 13.63 18.27 -15.72
N PRO A 102 14.61 17.91 -16.59
CA PRO A 102 15.51 16.79 -16.36
C PRO A 102 16.26 16.86 -15.02
N ALA A 103 16.57 18.05 -14.50
CA ALA A 103 17.25 18.19 -13.22
C ALA A 103 16.36 17.78 -12.05
N ILE A 104 15.06 18.06 -12.11
CA ILE A 104 14.09 17.63 -11.10
C ILE A 104 13.92 16.11 -11.19
N GLU A 105 13.81 15.57 -12.38
CA GLU A 105 13.70 14.12 -12.60
C GLU A 105 14.96 13.38 -12.13
N ASN A 106 16.16 13.95 -12.33
CA ASN A 106 17.41 13.43 -11.78
C ASN A 106 17.39 13.40 -10.25
N MET A 107 16.94 14.49 -9.61
CA MET A 107 16.79 14.53 -8.15
C MET A 107 15.76 13.48 -7.66
N GLU A 108 14.64 13.32 -8.36
CA GLU A 108 13.60 12.34 -8.03
C GLU A 108 14.08 10.89 -8.24
N ALA A 109 14.88 10.64 -9.27
CA ALA A 109 15.53 9.36 -9.52
C ALA A 109 16.46 8.96 -8.35
N LEU A 110 17.21 9.91 -7.77
CA LEU A 110 18.00 9.66 -6.56
C LEU A 110 17.14 9.26 -5.35
N GLN A 111 15.86 9.65 -5.33
CA GLN A 111 14.88 9.24 -4.33
C GLN A 111 14.14 7.96 -4.72
N MET A 112 14.62 7.24 -5.75
CA MET A 112 13.98 6.04 -6.30
C MET A 112 12.55 6.27 -6.79
N LYS A 113 12.23 7.51 -7.17
CA LYS A 113 10.97 7.82 -7.85
C LYS A 113 11.19 7.69 -9.34
N MET A 114 10.31 6.92 -9.98
CA MET A 114 10.35 6.73 -11.42
C MET A 114 9.77 7.99 -12.10
N PRO A 115 10.58 8.74 -12.87
CA PRO A 115 10.06 9.80 -13.72
C PRO A 115 9.19 9.21 -14.85
N THR A 116 8.51 10.07 -15.60
CA THR A 116 7.65 9.67 -16.72
C THR A 116 7.88 10.67 -17.84
N ALA A 117 8.17 10.17 -19.04
CA ALA A 117 8.34 11.00 -20.23
C ALA A 117 6.99 11.40 -20.83
N PHE A 118 6.93 12.61 -21.37
CA PHE A 118 5.72 13.18 -21.97
C PHE A 118 5.98 13.66 -23.40
N PRO A 119 5.01 13.53 -24.32
CA PRO A 119 5.17 13.93 -25.71
C PRO A 119 5.60 15.40 -25.90
N GLU A 120 5.24 16.31 -25.00
CA GLU A 120 5.53 17.73 -25.17
C GLU A 120 6.99 18.10 -24.82
N GLN A 121 7.76 17.17 -24.23
CA GLN A 121 9.14 17.41 -23.83
C GLN A 121 10.11 17.33 -25.02
N ASP A 122 11.17 18.14 -24.97
CA ASP A 122 12.33 17.96 -25.85
C ASP A 122 13.09 16.68 -25.43
N HIS A 123 12.86 15.61 -26.19
CA HIS A 123 13.44 14.30 -25.91
C HIS A 123 14.95 14.26 -26.09
N ASP A 124 15.51 14.99 -27.06
CA ASP A 124 16.96 15.00 -27.28
C ASP A 124 17.70 15.70 -26.14
N ALA A 125 17.14 16.81 -25.66
CA ALA A 125 17.67 17.50 -24.50
C ALA A 125 17.58 16.64 -23.22
N HIS A 126 16.45 15.96 -22.99
CA HIS A 126 16.28 15.06 -21.84
C HIS A 126 17.24 13.87 -21.90
N ILE A 127 17.33 13.16 -23.03
CA ILE A 127 18.24 12.03 -23.23
C ILE A 127 19.67 12.48 -22.93
N THR A 128 20.09 13.64 -23.45
CA THR A 128 21.43 14.19 -23.22
C THR A 128 21.66 14.51 -21.75
N ALA A 129 20.71 15.20 -21.09
CA ALA A 129 20.81 15.59 -19.69
C ALA A 129 20.93 14.36 -18.76
N HIS A 130 20.08 13.35 -18.96
CA HIS A 130 20.15 12.10 -18.19
C HIS A 130 21.41 11.30 -18.50
N SER A 131 21.84 11.21 -19.76
CA SER A 131 23.08 10.52 -20.15
C SER A 131 24.31 11.13 -19.50
N LEU A 132 24.35 12.46 -19.36
CA LEU A 132 25.42 13.16 -18.63
C LEU A 132 25.33 12.91 -17.12
N PHE A 133 24.12 12.94 -16.55
CA PHE A 133 23.92 12.69 -15.13
C PHE A 133 24.26 11.25 -14.72
N ILE A 134 23.94 10.26 -15.56
CA ILE A 134 24.29 8.86 -15.38
C ILE A 134 25.80 8.67 -15.23
N LYS A 135 26.61 9.47 -15.93
CA LYS A 135 28.09 9.43 -15.85
C LYS A 135 28.64 9.99 -14.55
N THR A 136 27.82 10.67 -13.74
CA THR A 136 28.26 11.18 -12.45
C THR A 136 28.58 10.03 -11.49
N ARG A 137 29.57 10.26 -10.62
CA ARG A 137 30.04 9.24 -9.69
C ARG A 137 28.92 8.66 -8.82
N MET A 138 28.03 9.52 -8.33
CA MET A 138 26.94 9.12 -7.45
C MET A 138 26.01 8.09 -8.12
N VAL A 139 25.71 8.27 -9.41
CA VAL A 139 24.85 7.34 -10.15
C VAL A 139 25.61 6.07 -10.52
N GLN A 140 26.88 6.18 -10.93
CA GLN A 140 27.72 5.03 -11.29
C GLN A 140 27.88 4.00 -10.16
N ILE A 141 27.90 4.45 -8.90
CA ILE A 141 28.00 3.56 -7.73
C ILE A 141 26.62 3.08 -7.23
N ASN A 142 25.53 3.53 -7.85
CA ASN A 142 24.16 3.16 -7.51
C ASN A 142 23.46 2.47 -8.70
N PRO A 143 23.59 1.13 -8.82
CA PRO A 143 23.01 0.37 -9.93
C PRO A 143 21.50 0.54 -10.08
N ALA A 144 20.78 0.78 -8.97
CA ALA A 144 19.33 0.94 -8.99
C ALA A 144 18.92 2.27 -9.66
N VAL A 145 19.60 3.37 -9.32
CA VAL A 145 19.38 4.66 -9.96
C VAL A 145 19.84 4.64 -11.41
N TYR A 146 20.97 3.98 -11.70
CA TYR A 146 21.45 3.79 -13.07
C TYR A 146 20.39 3.12 -13.95
N ALA A 147 19.84 1.98 -13.50
CA ALA A 147 18.82 1.24 -14.24
C ALA A 147 17.53 2.04 -14.41
N LEU A 148 17.12 2.78 -13.37
CA LEU A 148 15.95 3.65 -13.41
C LEU A 148 16.10 4.74 -14.47
N LEU A 149 17.23 5.46 -14.49
CA LEU A 149 17.49 6.51 -15.48
C LEU A 149 17.65 5.95 -16.90
N GLN A 150 18.25 4.78 -17.07
CA GLN A 150 18.29 4.09 -18.36
C GLN A 150 16.88 3.71 -18.86
N GLY A 151 16.02 3.24 -17.96
CA GLY A 151 14.61 3.00 -18.27
C GLY A 151 13.91 4.27 -18.74
N HIS A 152 14.15 5.40 -18.07
CA HIS A 152 13.58 6.70 -18.44
C HIS A 152 14.10 7.24 -19.78
N ILE A 153 15.41 7.09 -20.04
CA ILE A 153 15.99 7.41 -21.36
C ILE A 153 15.32 6.56 -22.46
N SER A 154 15.04 5.29 -22.17
CA SER A 154 14.34 4.40 -23.12
C SER A 154 12.90 4.87 -23.39
N GLU A 155 12.22 5.42 -22.39
CA GLU A 155 10.89 6.04 -22.56
C GLU A 155 10.97 7.25 -23.50
N HIS A 156 11.96 8.12 -23.31
CA HIS A 156 12.21 9.24 -24.23
C HIS A 156 12.55 8.79 -25.65
N ILE A 157 13.34 7.72 -25.82
CA ILE A 157 13.62 7.14 -27.15
C ILE A 157 12.32 6.67 -27.81
N SER A 158 11.45 6.00 -27.05
CA SER A 158 10.17 5.51 -27.57
C SER A 158 9.25 6.66 -27.99
N GLN A 159 9.16 7.72 -27.19
CA GLN A 159 8.36 8.91 -27.51
C GLN A 159 8.93 9.65 -28.73
N LYS A 160 10.26 9.85 -28.77
CA LYS A 160 10.96 10.45 -29.92
C LYS A 160 10.72 9.66 -31.21
N ALA A 161 10.90 8.33 -31.16
CA ALA A 161 10.66 7.46 -32.31
C ALA A 161 9.20 7.57 -32.81
N SER A 162 8.25 7.63 -31.87
CA SER A 162 6.84 7.79 -32.19
C SER A 162 6.56 9.12 -32.89
N GLN A 163 7.11 10.22 -32.39
CA GLN A 163 6.97 11.55 -32.99
C GLN A 163 7.55 11.62 -34.40
N GLU A 164 8.81 11.20 -34.57
CA GLU A 164 9.49 11.24 -35.87
C GLU A 164 8.77 10.39 -36.92
N VAL A 165 8.26 9.21 -36.53
CA VAL A 165 7.50 8.35 -37.44
C VAL A 165 6.14 8.94 -37.79
N VAL A 166 5.40 9.46 -36.81
CA VAL A 166 4.10 10.10 -37.06
C VAL A 166 4.26 11.29 -37.99
N GLU A 167 5.28 12.13 -37.78
CA GLU A 167 5.58 13.27 -38.66
C GLU A 167 5.96 12.81 -40.08
N ALA A 168 6.83 11.80 -40.20
CA ALA A 168 7.24 11.27 -41.50
C ALA A 168 6.07 10.65 -42.28
N MET A 169 5.22 9.87 -41.61
CA MET A 169 4.02 9.28 -42.23
C MET A 169 2.97 10.35 -42.56
N ALA A 170 2.85 11.41 -41.74
CA ALA A 170 1.95 12.52 -42.04
C ALA A 170 2.39 13.30 -43.29
N MET A 171 3.68 13.33 -43.64
CA MET A 171 4.16 13.94 -44.88
C MET A 171 4.01 13.05 -46.11
N ASN A 172 3.69 11.76 -45.94
CA ASN A 172 3.54 10.81 -47.04
C ASN A 172 2.08 10.69 -47.50
N PRO A 173 1.73 11.13 -48.73
CA PRO A 173 0.36 11.05 -49.23
C PRO A 173 -0.22 9.63 -49.27
N GLU A 174 0.61 8.62 -49.51
CA GLU A 174 0.17 7.21 -49.51
C GLU A 174 -0.26 6.75 -48.11
N ASP A 175 0.46 7.19 -47.08
CA ASP A 175 0.14 6.86 -45.68
C ASP A 175 -1.11 7.58 -45.20
N GLN A 176 -1.35 8.83 -45.65
CA GLN A 176 -2.61 9.52 -45.40
C GLN A 176 -3.81 8.80 -46.02
N MET A 177 -3.66 8.32 -47.27
CA MET A 177 -4.70 7.53 -47.93
C MET A 177 -4.94 6.20 -47.20
N LEU A 178 -3.87 5.52 -46.77
CA LEU A 178 -3.96 4.28 -46.00
C LEU A 178 -4.68 4.50 -44.66
N ALA A 179 -4.39 5.60 -43.96
CA ALA A 179 -5.06 5.93 -42.69
C ALA A 179 -6.58 6.10 -42.84
N GLN A 180 -7.05 6.63 -43.98
CA GLN A 180 -8.48 6.77 -44.27
C GLN A 180 -9.11 5.48 -44.79
N ALA A 181 -8.40 4.73 -45.64
CA ALA A 181 -8.92 3.52 -46.27
C ALA A 181 -8.92 2.31 -45.33
N ASN A 182 -7.88 2.16 -44.51
CA ASN A 182 -7.72 1.05 -43.58
C ASN A 182 -6.92 1.48 -42.33
N PRO A 183 -7.62 2.01 -41.30
CA PRO A 183 -7.00 2.45 -40.05
C PRO A 183 -6.21 1.35 -39.32
N GLU A 184 -6.66 0.09 -39.41
CA GLU A 184 -5.99 -1.03 -38.74
C GLU A 184 -4.65 -1.38 -39.41
N MET A 185 -4.60 -1.40 -40.74
CA MET A 185 -3.34 -1.58 -41.46
C MET A 185 -2.39 -0.40 -41.25
N PHE A 186 -2.91 0.82 -41.13
CA PHE A 186 -2.10 1.99 -40.82
C PHE A 186 -1.45 1.87 -39.43
N THR A 187 -2.19 1.49 -38.38
CA THR A 187 -1.61 1.34 -37.03
C THR A 187 -0.56 0.23 -36.97
N ILE A 188 -0.76 -0.89 -37.68
CA ILE A 188 0.26 -1.95 -37.79
C ILE A 188 1.54 -1.42 -38.47
N LYS A 189 1.39 -0.71 -39.59
CA LYS A 189 2.53 -0.10 -40.31
C LYS A 189 3.27 0.91 -39.43
N MET A 190 2.52 1.78 -38.76
CA MET A 190 3.05 2.79 -37.84
C MET A 190 3.83 2.14 -36.71
N ASN A 191 3.26 1.16 -36.01
CA ASN A 191 3.93 0.46 -34.91
C ASN A 191 5.22 -0.24 -35.37
N GLY A 192 5.21 -0.84 -36.57
CA GLY A 192 6.41 -1.43 -37.16
C GLY A 192 7.51 -0.41 -37.45
N ALA A 193 7.14 0.76 -37.98
CA ALA A 193 8.07 1.85 -38.23
C ALA A 193 8.63 2.45 -36.93
N ILE A 194 7.79 2.61 -35.89
CA ILE A 194 8.23 3.06 -34.55
C ILE A 194 9.25 2.09 -33.97
N ALA A 195 9.01 0.78 -34.08
CA ALA A 195 9.94 -0.23 -33.60
C ALA A 195 11.30 -0.15 -34.33
N GLN A 196 11.30 -0.01 -35.66
CA GLN A 196 12.53 0.16 -36.44
C GLN A 196 13.28 1.42 -36.01
N ARG A 197 12.57 2.55 -35.87
CA ARG A 197 13.17 3.80 -35.46
C ARG A 197 13.75 3.75 -34.05
N THR A 198 13.08 3.05 -33.14
CA THR A 198 13.57 2.80 -31.78
C THR A 198 14.90 2.03 -31.80
N VAL A 199 15.05 1.03 -32.68
CA VAL A 199 16.31 0.28 -32.85
C VAL A 199 17.44 1.21 -33.29
N GLU A 200 17.20 2.08 -34.28
CA GLU A 200 18.20 3.03 -34.75
C GLU A 200 18.66 4.01 -33.66
N LEU A 201 17.71 4.60 -32.94
CA LEU A 201 18.00 5.55 -31.86
C LEU A 201 18.73 4.87 -30.69
N THR A 202 18.33 3.65 -30.34
CA THR A 202 19.01 2.86 -29.30
C THR A 202 20.44 2.53 -29.70
N ALA A 203 20.68 2.17 -30.97
CA ALA A 203 22.02 1.91 -31.48
C ALA A 203 22.90 3.17 -31.46
N GLN A 204 22.33 4.35 -31.76
CA GLN A 204 23.03 5.62 -31.64
C GLN A 204 23.42 5.94 -30.20
N LEU A 205 22.50 5.72 -29.25
CA LEU A 205 22.79 5.88 -27.82
C LEU A 205 23.93 4.95 -27.39
N GLN A 206 23.89 3.67 -27.77
CA GLN A 206 24.92 2.70 -27.43
C GLN A 206 26.31 3.13 -27.95
N GLN A 207 26.39 3.65 -29.18
CA GLN A 207 27.63 4.17 -29.74
C GLN A 207 28.14 5.40 -28.97
N ALA A 208 27.23 6.31 -28.59
CA ALA A 208 27.57 7.50 -27.81
C ALA A 208 28.07 7.18 -26.40
N GLU A 209 27.53 6.13 -25.78
CA GLU A 209 28.00 5.62 -24.49
C GLU A 209 29.41 5.04 -24.60
N ALA A 210 29.65 4.16 -25.58
CA ALA A 210 30.96 3.52 -25.79
C ALA A 210 32.07 4.53 -26.09
N ALA A 211 31.77 5.62 -26.80
CA ALA A 211 32.72 6.69 -27.09
C ALA A 211 33.15 7.48 -25.83
N GLY A 212 32.33 7.47 -24.77
CA GLY A 212 32.62 8.16 -23.51
C GLY A 212 33.57 7.42 -22.57
N GLU A 213 33.68 6.09 -22.71
CA GLU A 213 34.48 5.25 -21.79
C GLU A 213 35.98 5.21 -22.12
N GLN A 214 36.38 5.62 -23.33
CA GLN A 214 37.77 5.49 -23.82
C GLN A 214 38.82 6.41 -23.18
N LYS A 215 38.48 7.20 -22.14
CA LYS A 215 39.41 8.20 -21.57
C LYS A 215 39.85 7.99 -20.12
N VAL A 216 39.38 6.94 -19.44
CA VAL A 216 39.83 6.65 -18.07
C VAL A 216 40.78 5.46 -18.12
N ASP A 217 42.02 5.66 -17.69
CA ASP A 217 43.00 4.59 -17.52
C ASP A 217 42.36 3.44 -16.71
N PRO A 218 42.34 2.19 -17.23
CA PRO A 218 41.75 1.04 -16.54
C PRO A 218 42.24 0.87 -15.10
N LEU A 219 43.48 1.24 -14.79
CA LEU A 219 44.01 1.19 -13.42
C LEU A 219 43.36 2.23 -12.50
N VAL A 220 43.13 3.45 -12.99
CA VAL A 220 42.47 4.52 -12.22
C VAL A 220 41.01 4.15 -11.97
N ALA A 221 40.33 3.60 -12.98
CA ALA A 221 38.96 3.11 -12.84
C ALA A 221 38.85 1.96 -11.82
N LEU A 222 39.77 0.99 -11.87
CA LEU A 222 39.83 -0.10 -10.89
C LEU A 222 40.10 0.42 -9.48
N LYS A 223 41.02 1.37 -9.32
CA LYS A 223 41.32 1.94 -8.01
C LYS A 223 40.14 2.72 -7.44
N GLN A 224 39.41 3.44 -8.28
CA GLN A 224 38.16 4.10 -7.91
C GLN A 224 37.09 3.10 -7.47
N ARG A 225 36.88 1.99 -8.19
CA ARG A 225 35.93 0.94 -7.77
C ARG A 225 36.33 0.30 -6.44
N GLU A 226 37.62 0.05 -6.21
CA GLU A 226 38.11 -0.49 -4.94
C GLU A 226 37.82 0.46 -3.77
N LEU A 227 38.04 1.76 -3.97
CA LEU A 227 37.71 2.77 -2.96
C LEU A 227 36.20 2.84 -2.67
N ASP A 228 35.34 2.68 -3.67
CA ASP A 228 33.89 2.64 -3.43
C ASP A 228 33.46 1.42 -2.65
N LEU A 229 33.96 0.23 -3.04
CA LEU A 229 33.63 -1.01 -2.35
C LEU A 229 34.02 -0.90 -0.88
N LYS A 230 35.16 -0.26 -0.60
CA LYS A 230 35.60 0.02 0.76
C LYS A 230 34.72 1.06 1.48
N ALA A 231 34.27 2.10 0.79
CA ALA A 231 33.36 3.10 1.37
C ALA A 231 31.98 2.49 1.67
N MET A 232 31.44 1.69 0.76
CA MET A 232 30.17 0.98 0.92
C MET A 232 30.26 -0.07 2.04
N ASP A 233 31.34 -0.85 2.11
CA ASP A 233 31.59 -1.80 3.21
C ASP A 233 31.65 -1.07 4.57
N LEU A 234 32.29 0.10 4.62
CA LEU A 234 32.33 0.91 5.85
C LEU A 234 30.92 1.38 6.26
N GLN A 235 30.09 1.81 5.29
CA GLN A 235 28.72 2.25 5.55
C GLN A 235 27.82 1.09 5.98
N ILE A 236 27.94 -0.08 5.36
CA ILE A 236 27.22 -1.30 5.76
C ILE A 236 27.62 -1.68 7.18
N LYS A 237 28.93 -1.68 7.50
CA LYS A 237 29.42 -1.93 8.87
C LYS A 237 28.84 -0.95 9.87
N GLN A 238 28.76 0.34 9.54
CA GLN A 238 28.16 1.34 10.40
C GLN A 238 26.66 1.07 10.64
N ASN A 239 25.89 0.77 9.59
CA ASN A 239 24.46 0.45 9.71
C ASN A 239 24.21 -0.84 10.50
N ASN A 240 25.01 -1.88 10.26
CA ASN A 240 24.92 -3.13 11.02
C ASN A 240 25.23 -2.88 12.49
N THR A 241 26.27 -2.10 12.80
CA THR A 241 26.61 -1.74 14.18
C THR A 241 25.47 -0.97 14.87
N LEU A 242 24.80 -0.04 14.17
CA LEU A 242 23.63 0.67 14.70
C LEU A 242 22.45 -0.28 14.96
N THR A 243 22.21 -1.20 14.04
CA THR A 243 21.13 -2.20 14.15
C THR A 243 21.40 -3.17 15.29
N ASP A 244 22.61 -3.68 15.41
CA ASP A 244 23.04 -4.58 16.49
C ASP A 244 22.92 -3.90 17.85
N ASN A 245 23.34 -2.63 17.96
CA ASN A 245 23.16 -1.85 19.18
C ASN A 245 21.69 -1.67 19.56
N ALA A 246 20.81 -1.41 18.58
CA ALA A 246 19.38 -1.28 18.81
C ALA A 246 18.74 -2.61 19.24
N LEU A 247 19.14 -3.73 18.61
CA LEU A 247 18.69 -5.07 18.99
C LEU A 247 19.14 -5.44 20.40
N ASN A 248 20.41 -5.19 20.74
CA ASN A 248 20.95 -5.42 22.08
C ASN A 248 20.22 -4.57 23.14
N ALA A 249 19.93 -3.31 22.85
CA ALA A 249 19.15 -2.44 23.74
C ALA A 249 17.71 -2.95 23.93
N SER A 250 17.08 -3.45 22.87
CA SER A 250 15.75 -4.04 22.92
C SER A 250 15.72 -5.32 23.77
N GLN A 251 16.68 -6.23 23.54
CA GLN A 251 16.85 -7.45 24.33
C GLN A 251 17.05 -7.12 25.81
N PHE A 252 17.93 -6.18 26.14
CA PHE A 252 18.15 -5.75 27.52
C PHE A 252 16.86 -5.23 28.19
N LYS A 253 16.02 -4.50 27.44
CA LYS A 253 14.73 -4.02 27.93
C LYS A 253 13.75 -5.18 28.20
N VAL A 254 13.68 -6.16 27.30
CA VAL A 254 12.86 -7.36 27.48
C VAL A 254 13.32 -8.15 28.70
N ASP A 255 14.63 -8.40 28.83
CA ASP A 255 15.19 -9.12 29.96
C ASP A 255 14.92 -8.40 31.29
N THR A 256 15.03 -7.08 31.31
CA THR A 256 14.71 -6.26 32.48
C THR A 256 13.24 -6.38 32.87
N LEU A 257 12.32 -6.33 31.89
CA LEU A 257 10.88 -6.48 32.12
C LEU A 257 10.53 -7.88 32.61
N MET A 258 11.13 -8.93 32.02
CA MET A 258 10.95 -10.32 32.46
C MET A 258 11.41 -10.47 33.91
N LYS A 259 12.59 -9.94 34.25
CA LYS A 259 13.10 -9.99 35.63
C LYS A 259 12.23 -9.22 36.61
N GLN A 260 11.69 -8.07 36.22
CA GLN A 260 10.72 -7.33 37.03
C GLN A 260 9.42 -8.13 37.25
N GLN A 261 8.89 -8.78 36.20
CA GLN A 261 7.72 -9.64 36.33
C GLN A 261 7.99 -10.84 37.25
N GLU A 262 9.15 -11.48 37.11
CA GLU A 262 9.56 -12.57 38.01
C GLU A 262 9.63 -12.12 39.48
N ILE A 263 10.18 -10.93 39.75
CA ILE A 263 10.21 -10.36 41.10
C ILE A 263 8.79 -10.12 41.60
N GLN A 264 7.92 -9.50 40.80
CA GLN A 264 6.52 -9.27 41.19
C GLN A 264 5.77 -10.58 41.48
N ILE A 265 6.00 -11.63 40.68
CA ILE A 265 5.40 -12.95 40.91
C ILE A 265 5.91 -13.53 42.23
N LYS A 266 7.22 -13.45 42.52
CA LYS A 266 7.80 -13.91 43.79
C LYS A 266 7.25 -13.14 44.98
N ASP A 267 7.12 -11.83 44.87
CA ASP A 267 6.56 -10.98 45.93
C ASP A 267 5.09 -11.32 46.21
N ARG A 268 4.27 -11.52 45.17
CA ARG A 268 2.88 -11.98 45.34
C ARG A 268 2.83 -13.34 46.02
N GLN A 269 3.62 -14.31 45.57
CA GLN A 269 3.68 -15.64 46.19
C GLN A 269 4.11 -15.57 47.66
N SER A 270 5.05 -14.68 48.00
CA SER A 270 5.48 -14.44 49.39
C SER A 270 4.34 -13.86 50.22
N ASN A 271 3.64 -12.85 49.72
CA ASN A 271 2.50 -12.23 50.39
C ASN A 271 1.34 -13.22 50.60
N ASP A 272 1.02 -14.05 49.61
CA ASP A 272 -0.01 -15.08 49.72
C ASP A 272 0.34 -16.10 50.81
N ARG A 273 1.61 -16.54 50.87
CA ARG A 273 2.10 -17.43 51.95
C ARG A 273 1.97 -16.77 53.32
N LEU A 274 2.30 -15.49 53.45
CA LEU A 274 2.14 -14.71 54.68
C LEU A 274 0.67 -14.61 55.10
N ASN A 275 -0.24 -14.38 54.16
CA ASN A 275 -1.67 -14.31 54.43
C ASN A 275 -2.22 -15.66 54.90
N ILE A 276 -1.87 -16.75 54.22
CA ILE A 276 -2.24 -18.11 54.63
C ILE A 276 -1.70 -18.42 56.04
N ALA A 277 -0.47 -18.00 56.36
CA ALA A 277 0.10 -18.19 57.69
C ALA A 277 -0.69 -17.41 58.76
N LYS A 278 -1.07 -16.15 58.48
CA LYS A 278 -1.90 -15.33 59.38
C LYS A 278 -3.28 -15.95 59.60
N GLU A 279 -3.95 -16.41 58.54
CA GLU A 279 -5.25 -17.08 58.64
C GLU A 279 -5.17 -18.34 59.48
N LYS A 280 -4.14 -19.17 59.29
CA LYS A 280 -3.90 -20.36 60.12
C LYS A 280 -3.71 -20.02 61.59
N ILE A 281 -2.98 -18.94 61.91
CA ILE A 281 -2.79 -18.47 63.29
C ILE A 281 -4.13 -18.00 63.89
N ASN A 282 -4.93 -17.25 63.13
CA ASN A 282 -6.23 -16.78 63.58
C ASN A 282 -7.20 -17.94 63.84
N LEU A 283 -7.28 -18.91 62.92
CA LEU A 283 -8.07 -20.14 63.09
C LEU A 283 -7.63 -20.95 64.33
N ALA A 284 -6.32 -21.01 64.61
CA ALA A 284 -5.82 -21.67 65.80
C ALA A 284 -6.24 -20.94 67.09
N ARG A 285 -6.24 -19.60 67.09
CA ARG A 285 -6.72 -18.78 68.21
C ARG A 285 -8.23 -18.93 68.43
N GLU A 286 -9.03 -18.94 67.38
CA GLU A 286 -10.49 -19.15 67.49
C GLU A 286 -10.83 -20.53 68.05
N LYS A 287 -10.06 -21.56 67.71
CA LYS A 287 -10.21 -22.91 68.29
C LYS A 287 -9.81 -23.00 69.77
N GLN A 288 -8.97 -22.10 70.28
CA GLN A 288 -8.63 -22.04 71.71
C GLN A 288 -9.66 -21.28 72.55
N ASN A 289 -10.48 -20.43 71.92
CA ASN A 289 -11.48 -19.59 72.60
C ASN A 289 -12.91 -20.20 72.56
N LYS A 290 -13.06 -21.44 72.11
CA LYS A 290 -14.29 -22.25 72.17
C LYS A 290 -14.07 -23.45 73.08
#